data_AF-A0A1F4I792-F1
#
_entry.id   AF-A0A1F4I792-F1
#
_cell.length_a   1.000
_cell.length_b   1.000
_cell.length_c   1.000
_cell.angle_alpha   90.00
_cell.angle_beta   90.00
_cell.angle_gamma   90.00
#
_symmetry.space_group_name_H-M   'P 1'
#
loop_
_entity.id
_entity.type
_entity.pdbx_description
1 polymer ?
#
loop_
_entity_poly.entity_id
_entity_poly.type
_entity_poly.pdbx_seq_one_letter_code
_entity_poly.pdbx_strand_id
1 'polypeptide(L)' 'MRSRDPAGQRRATDVLGRLVEVVTGQSLGHHLREALFTPLGMLDTAFDVPVAQHHRIAEPFAHAPMTGRRP' A
#
# COMPACT_ATOMS: atom_id res chain seq x y z
N MET A 1 -0.67 -26.05 -20.17
CA MET A 1 0.08 -24.92 -19.58
C MET A 1 -0.94 -23.89 -19.11
N ARG A 2 -1.21 -23.79 -17.79
CA ARG A 2 -2.25 -22.88 -17.27
C ARG A 2 -1.73 -21.44 -17.35
N SER A 3 -2.39 -20.64 -18.16
CA SER A 3 -2.27 -19.17 -18.17
C SER A 3 -2.51 -18.67 -16.75
N ARG A 4 -1.47 -18.12 -16.11
CA ARG A 4 -1.60 -17.40 -14.84
C ARG A 4 -2.23 -16.05 -15.18
N ASP A 5 -3.47 -15.85 -14.76
CA ASP A 5 -4.14 -14.56 -14.84
C ASP A 5 -3.37 -13.51 -14.02
N PRO A 6 -2.85 -12.43 -14.62
CA PRO A 6 -2.11 -11.38 -13.92
C PRO A 6 -2.99 -10.56 -12.95
N ALA A 7 -4.32 -10.72 -12.96
CA ALA A 7 -5.24 -9.97 -12.10
C ALA A 7 -5.52 -10.64 -10.73
N GLY A 8 -5.10 -11.90 -10.53
CA GLY A 8 -5.46 -12.66 -9.32
C GLY A 8 -4.73 -12.28 -8.03
N GLN A 9 -3.61 -11.55 -8.11
CA GLN A 9 -2.69 -11.41 -6.98
C GLN A 9 -3.06 -10.32 -5.96
N ARG A 10 -3.82 -9.27 -6.36
CA ARG A 10 -4.09 -8.11 -5.49
C ARG A 10 -5.18 -8.39 -4.44
N ARG A 11 -6.25 -9.09 -4.83
CA ARG A 11 -7.43 -9.35 -3.99
C ARG A 11 -7.13 -10.13 -2.72
N ALA A 12 -6.22 -11.10 -2.78
CA ALA A 12 -5.89 -11.94 -1.62
C ALA A 12 -5.20 -11.13 -0.50
N THR A 13 -4.32 -10.21 -0.87
CA THR A 13 -3.63 -9.35 0.10
C THR A 13 -4.59 -8.33 0.72
N ASP A 14 -5.56 -7.82 -0.04
CA ASP A 14 -6.61 -6.93 0.50
C ASP A 14 -7.43 -7.65 1.59
N VAL A 15 -7.83 -8.91 1.33
CA VAL A 15 -8.56 -9.74 2.31
C VAL A 15 -7.71 -10.03 3.54
N LEU A 16 -6.42 -10.34 3.37
CA LEU A 16 -5.50 -10.53 4.49
C LEU A 16 -5.40 -9.28 5.35
N GLY A 17 -5.26 -8.10 4.73
CA GLY A 17 -5.27 -6.82 5.43
C GLY A 17 -6.53 -6.63 6.27
N ARG A 18 -7.71 -6.95 5.70
CA ARG A 18 -8.97 -6.88 6.43
C ARG A 18 -9.04 -7.84 7.61
N LEU A 19 -8.49 -9.05 7.48
CA LEU A 19 -8.43 -10.01 8.59
C LEU A 19 -7.57 -9.49 9.74
N VAL A 20 -6.45 -8.83 9.46
CA VAL A 20 -5.62 -8.18 10.48
C VAL A 20 -6.42 -7.12 11.23
N GLU A 21 -7.19 -6.28 10.54
CA GLU A 21 -8.03 -5.27 11.19
C GLU A 21 -9.08 -5.88 12.13
N VAL A 22 -9.74 -6.95 11.68
CA VAL A 22 -10.78 -7.63 12.46
C VAL A 22 -10.19 -8.30 13.72
N VAL A 23 -9.05 -8.97 13.59
CA VAL A 23 -8.42 -9.68 14.71
C VAL A 23 -7.81 -8.71 15.74
N THR A 24 -7.29 -7.57 15.29
CA THR A 24 -6.62 -6.59 16.16
C THR A 24 -7.57 -5.54 16.73
N GLY A 25 -8.73 -5.32 16.11
CA GLY A 25 -9.64 -4.22 16.46
C GLY A 25 -9.11 -2.83 16.10
N GLN A 26 -8.03 -2.76 15.31
CA GLN A 26 -7.38 -1.52 14.87
C GLN A 26 -7.53 -1.35 13.35
N SER A 27 -7.33 -0.13 12.85
CA SER A 27 -7.12 0.04 11.40
C SER A 27 -5.78 -0.57 10.99
N LEU A 28 -5.66 -1.04 9.74
CA LEU A 28 -4.44 -1.67 9.26
C LEU A 28 -3.22 -0.75 9.39
N GLY A 29 -3.40 0.54 9.10
CA GLY A 29 -2.34 1.55 9.24
C GLY A 29 -1.88 1.76 10.68
N HIS A 30 -2.80 1.71 11.65
CA HIS A 30 -2.43 1.82 13.07
C HIS A 30 -1.64 0.60 13.52
N HIS A 31 -2.14 -0.60 13.21
CA HIS A 31 -1.47 -1.84 13.55
C HIS A 31 -0.06 -1.94 12.95
N LEU A 32 0.11 -1.63 11.66
CA LEU A 32 1.42 -1.63 11.01
C LEU A 32 2.37 -0.57 11.59
N ARG A 33 1.85 0.57 12.03
CA ARG A 33 2.68 1.60 12.67
C ARG A 33 3.27 1.11 13.99
N GLU A 34 2.48 0.45 14.82
CA GLU A 34 2.91 -0.11 16.10
C GLU A 34 3.81 -1.33 15.93
N ALA A 35 3.39 -2.27 15.08
CA ALA A 35 4.05 -3.57 14.95
C ALA A 35 5.31 -3.54 14.07
N LEU A 36 5.43 -2.59 13.13
CA LEU A 36 6.47 -2.61 12.10
C LEU A 36 7.15 -1.26 11.89
N PHE A 37 6.40 -0.20 11.54
CA PHE A 37 7.02 1.06 11.10
C PHE A 37 7.79 1.75 12.23
N THR A 38 7.23 1.81 13.43
CA THR A 38 7.90 2.46 14.57
C THR A 38 9.15 1.68 15.00
N PRO A 39 9.11 0.34 15.20
CA PRO A 39 10.30 -0.45 15.51
C PRO A 39 11.42 -0.35 14.46
N LEU A 40 11.07 -0.17 13.18
CA LEU A 40 12.02 -0.05 12.07
C LEU A 40 12.41 1.41 11.75
N GLY A 41 11.87 2.41 12.46
CA GLY A 41 12.16 3.82 12.19
C GLY A 41 11.62 4.34 10.86
N MET A 42 10.56 3.73 10.31
CA MET A 42 9.95 4.08 9.02
C MET A 42 8.99 5.27 9.15
N LEU A 43 9.52 6.47 9.43
CA LEU A 43 8.73 7.66 9.74
C LEU A 43 7.88 8.20 8.59
N ASP A 44 8.29 7.94 7.34
CA ASP A 44 7.64 8.44 6.12
C ASP A 44 6.75 7.40 5.43
N THR A 45 6.44 6.27 6.09
CA THR A 45 5.60 5.19 5.53
C THR A 45 4.21 5.18 6.15
N ALA A 46 3.18 5.39 5.33
CA ALA A 46 1.78 5.39 5.73
C ALA A 46 0.84 5.18 4.52
N PHE A 47 -0.46 5.02 4.79
CA PHE A 47 -1.50 4.95 3.75
C PHE A 47 -1.98 6.34 3.28
N ASP A 48 -1.65 7.39 4.02
CA ASP A 48 -1.96 8.78 3.72
C ASP A 48 -0.73 9.66 4.00
N VAL A 49 -0.59 10.75 3.24
CA VAL A 49 0.51 11.71 3.41
C VAL A 49 -0.06 13.00 4.01
N PRO A 50 0.48 13.51 5.13
CA PRO A 50 0.06 14.79 5.70
C PRO A 50 0.27 15.95 4.71
N VAL A 51 -0.65 16.91 4.67
CA VAL A 51 -0.62 18.06 3.74
C VAL A 51 0.72 18.81 3.78
N ALA A 52 1.28 19.03 4.97
CA ALA A 52 2.57 19.68 5.15
C ALA A 52 3.72 18.99 4.40
N GLN A 53 3.60 17.69 4.11
CA GLN A 53 4.61 16.89 3.44
C GLN A 53 4.31 16.66 1.94
N HIS A 54 3.21 17.18 1.40
CA HIS A 54 2.82 16.97 0.00
C HIS A 54 3.86 17.46 -1.00
N HIS A 55 4.69 18.45 -0.63
CA HIS A 55 5.81 18.92 -1.43
C HIS A 55 6.88 17.85 -1.72
N ARG A 56 6.86 16.71 -1.00
CA ARG A 56 7.78 15.56 -1.20
C ARG A 56 7.17 14.46 -2.07
N ILE A 57 5.89 14.57 -2.45
CA ILE A 57 5.22 13.57 -3.30
C ILE A 57 5.78 13.70 -4.72
N ALA A 58 6.29 12.59 -5.26
CA ALA A 58 6.73 12.54 -6.63
C ALA A 58 5.53 12.58 -7.59
N GLU A 59 5.64 13.36 -8.67
CA GLU A 59 4.60 13.44 -9.69
C GLU A 59 4.53 12.14 -10.51
N PRO A 60 3.35 11.49 -10.61
CA PRO A 60 3.20 10.31 -11.44
C PRO A 60 3.25 10.69 -12.93
N PHE A 61 3.88 9.84 -13.75
CA PHE A 61 3.83 10.01 -15.19
C PHE A 61 2.40 9.83 -15.73
N ALA A 62 2.04 10.60 -16.77
CA ALA A 62 0.75 10.49 -17.45
C ALA A 62 0.49 9.10 -18.06
N HIS A 63 1.55 8.35 -18.37
CA HIS A 63 1.52 6.99 -18.88
C HIS A 63 2.52 6.13 -18.14
N ALA A 64 2.22 4.84 -17.99
CA ALA A 64 3.18 3.90 -17.44
C ALA A 64 4.41 3.82 -18.37
N PRO A 65 5.58 4.38 -17.99
CA PRO A 65 6.69 4.59 -18.92
C PRO A 65 7.28 3.28 -19.44
N MET A 66 7.08 2.18 -18.72
CA MET A 66 7.58 0.86 -19.09
C MET A 66 6.60 0.02 -19.93
N THR A 67 5.31 0.38 -20.00
CA THR A 67 4.28 -0.44 -20.69
C THR A 67 3.38 0.33 -21.65
N GLY A 68 3.47 1.67 -21.70
CA GLY A 68 2.68 2.53 -22.58
C GLY A 68 1.18 2.54 -22.30
N ARG A 69 0.72 1.83 -21.26
CA ARG A 69 -0.69 1.82 -20.85
C ARG A 69 -1.06 3.10 -20.12
N ARG A 70 -2.29 3.56 -20.33
CA ARG A 70 -2.91 4.58 -19.48
C ARG A 70 -3.07 4.01 -18.06
N PRO A 71 -2.87 4.85 -17.02
CA PRO A 71 -3.00 4.42 -15.64
C PRO A 71 -4.37 3.81 -15.34
#